data_AF-A0AAD3RNB5-F1
#
_entry.id   AF-A0AAD3RNB5-F1
#
_cell.length_a   1.000
_cell.length_b   1.000
_cell.length_c   1.000
_cell.angle_alpha   90.00
_cell.angle_beta   90.00
_cell.angle_gamma   90.00
#
_symmetry.space_group_name_H-M   'P 1'
#
loop_
_entity.id
_entity.type
_entity.pdbx_description
1 polymer ?
#
loop_
_entity_poly.entity_id
_entity_poly.type
_entity_poly.pdbx_seq_one_letter_code
_entity_poly.pdbx_strand_id
1 'polypeptide(L)'
;MRKLQARLLEEEALKRAELEQIHLQQQRVLSQTEAEKQELAAEQLAKERELQTAVQQLQRLKKERQGALEQYEEVSRKLERAANKTKTWKDKVAKHEGLVRLIQPGHKEPQRITNWGPASFTDTELEMRKKSWQERKNQGAQAQ
;
A
#
# COMPACT_ATOMS: atom_id res chain seq x y z
N MET A 1 1.02 27.41 102.76
CA MET A 1 0.97 28.40 101.65
C MET A 1 2.24 28.44 100.81
N ARG A 2 3.38 28.94 101.31
CA ARG A 2 4.62 29.13 100.50
C ARG A 2 5.14 27.88 99.77
N LYS A 3 5.15 26.70 100.42
CA LYS A 3 5.61 25.44 99.80
C LYS A 3 4.73 24.97 98.62
N LEU A 4 3.43 25.24 98.69
CA LEU A 4 2.49 24.85 97.64
C LEU A 4 2.58 25.78 96.43
N GLN A 5 2.80 27.08 96.68
CA GLN A 5 3.09 28.05 95.62
C GLN A 5 4.40 27.74 94.88
N ALA A 6 5.46 27.34 95.60
CA ALA A 6 6.73 26.95 94.97
C ALA A 6 6.57 25.73 94.05
N ARG A 7 5.88 24.67 94.50
CA ARG A 7 5.60 23.50 93.67
C ARG A 7 4.78 23.83 92.42
N LEU A 8 3.79 24.70 92.55
CA LEU A 8 2.97 25.12 91.42
C LEU A 8 3.79 25.90 90.38
N LEU A 9 4.71 26.78 90.83
CA LEU A 9 5.64 27.48 89.93
C LEU A 9 6.61 26.52 89.23
N GLU A 10 7.12 25.50 89.94
CA GLU A 10 7.96 24.45 89.34
C GLU A 10 7.20 23.65 88.28
N GLU A 11 5.97 23.22 88.57
CA GLU A 11 5.12 22.51 87.61
C GLU A 11 4.78 23.37 86.39
N GLU A 12 4.53 24.67 86.57
CA GLU A 12 4.31 25.60 85.45
C GLU A 12 5.57 25.75 84.60
N ALA A 13 6.75 25.87 85.22
CA ALA A 13 8.01 26.00 84.51
C ALA A 13 8.30 24.72 83.68
N LEU A 14 8.05 23.54 84.23
CA LEU A 14 8.21 22.26 83.53
C LEU A 14 7.26 22.17 82.33
N LYS A 15 5.96 22.46 82.53
CA LYS A 15 4.97 22.44 81.45
C LYS A 15 5.30 23.44 80.35
N ARG A 16 5.82 24.62 80.69
CA ARG A 16 6.26 25.62 79.69
C ARG A 16 7.45 25.11 78.88
N ALA A 17 8.44 24.49 79.53
CA ALA A 17 9.58 23.89 78.84
C ALA A 17 9.15 22.74 77.91
N GLU A 18 8.22 21.88 78.34
CA GLU A 18 7.66 20.82 77.50
C GLU A 18 6.91 21.38 76.28
N LEU A 19 6.07 22.40 76.48
CA LEU A 19 5.35 23.06 75.39
C LEU A 19 6.30 23.73 74.40
N GLU A 20 7.38 24.36 74.88
CA GLU A 20 8.40 24.96 74.01
C GLU A 20 9.11 23.89 73.18
N GLN A 21 9.47 22.74 73.77
CA GLN A 21 10.06 21.64 73.02
C GLN A 21 9.12 21.09 71.94
N ILE A 22 7.85 20.87 72.29
CA ILE A 22 6.83 20.41 71.33
C ILE A 22 6.66 21.43 70.22
N HIS A 23 6.59 22.72 70.55
CA HIS A 23 6.45 23.78 69.57
C HIS A 23 7.63 23.81 68.58
N LEU A 24 8.86 23.72 69.08
CA LEU A 24 10.05 23.66 68.23
C LEU A 24 10.08 22.41 67.34
N GLN A 25 9.64 21.26 67.86
CA GLN A 25 9.51 20.05 67.06
C GLN A 25 8.46 20.22 65.95
N GLN A 26 7.30 20.78 66.28
CA GLN A 26 6.23 21.07 65.31
C GLN A 26 6.72 22.02 64.22
N GLN A 27 7.41 23.11 64.57
CA GLN A 27 7.98 24.04 63.60
C GLN A 27 8.95 23.34 62.63
N ARG A 28 9.82 22.46 63.14
CA ARG A 28 10.74 21.70 62.30
C ARG A 28 9.98 20.77 61.35
N VAL A 29 9.02 20.01 61.85
CA VAL A 29 8.22 19.08 61.03
C VAL A 29 7.43 19.84 59.95
N LEU A 30 6.83 20.99 60.29
CA LEU A 30 6.12 21.83 59.33
C LEU A 30 7.07 22.34 58.25
N SER A 31 8.25 22.86 58.62
CA SER A 31 9.23 23.34 57.63
C SER A 31 9.72 22.24 56.69
N GLN A 32 9.94 21.03 57.19
CA GLN A 32 10.32 19.87 56.38
C GLN A 32 9.20 19.47 55.42
N THR A 33 7.97 19.37 55.93
CA THR A 33 6.80 19.00 55.12
C THR A 33 6.50 20.04 54.03
N GLU A 34 6.69 21.33 54.34
CA GLU A 34 6.53 22.41 53.36
C GLU A 34 7.58 22.34 52.25
N ALA A 35 8.83 22.05 52.58
CA ALA A 35 9.90 21.84 51.61
C ALA A 35 9.61 20.64 50.71
N GLU A 36 9.26 19.48 51.29
CA GLU A 36 8.89 18.27 50.54
C GLU A 36 7.70 18.54 49.60
N LYS A 37 6.69 19.28 50.07
CA LYS A 37 5.53 19.63 49.25
C LYS A 37 5.93 20.52 48.05
N GLN A 38 6.86 21.45 48.24
CA GLN A 38 7.37 22.29 47.15
C GLN A 38 8.14 21.47 46.12
N GLU A 39 8.98 20.53 46.56
CA GLU A 39 9.71 19.60 45.67
C GLU A 39 8.74 18.73 44.87
N LEU A 40 7.74 18.13 45.52
CA LEU A 40 6.72 17.33 44.85
C LEU A 40 5.91 18.15 43.84
N ALA A 41 5.57 19.41 44.15
CA ALA A 41 4.88 20.28 43.22
C ALA A 41 5.75 20.63 41.99
N ALA A 42 7.05 20.86 42.19
CA ALA A 42 7.99 21.09 41.11
C ALA A 42 8.14 19.86 40.20
N GLU A 43 8.23 18.66 40.79
CA GLU A 43 8.25 17.41 40.03
C GLU A 43 6.97 17.17 39.23
N GLN A 44 5.80 17.41 39.84
CA GLN A 44 4.52 17.26 39.16
C GLN A 44 4.44 18.19 37.94
N LEU A 45 4.85 19.45 38.10
CA LEU A 45 4.88 20.41 37.00
C LEU A 45 5.84 19.98 35.88
N ALA A 46 7.01 19.44 36.23
CA ALA A 46 7.96 18.91 35.26
C ALA A 46 7.37 17.73 34.47
N LYS A 47 6.80 16.75 35.18
CA LYS A 47 6.12 15.58 34.59
C LYS A 47 4.94 15.99 33.70
N GLU A 48 4.17 17.00 34.10
CA GLU A 48 3.05 17.50 33.30
C GLU A 48 3.53 18.16 32.00
N ARG A 49 4.63 18.91 32.04
CA ARG A 49 5.25 19.48 30.82
C ARG A 49 5.75 18.37 29.89
N GLU A 50 6.43 17.37 30.43
CA GLU A 50 6.88 16.21 29.66
C GLU A 50 5.69 15.49 29.02
N LEU A 51 4.62 15.26 29.78
CA LEU A 51 3.40 14.64 29.27
C LEU A 51 2.76 15.45 28.15
N GLN A 52 2.68 16.79 28.28
CA GLN A 52 2.18 17.65 27.23
C GLN A 52 3.01 17.56 25.96
N THR A 53 4.34 17.54 26.07
CA THR A 53 5.22 17.37 24.90
C THR A 53 5.05 16.00 24.23
N ALA A 54 4.94 14.93 25.02
CA ALA A 54 4.66 13.58 24.51
C ALA A 54 3.31 13.50 23.78
N VAL A 55 2.26 14.13 24.32
CA VAL A 55 0.95 14.20 23.67
C VAL A 55 1.02 14.92 22.32
N GLN A 56 1.75 16.04 22.24
CA GLN A 56 1.94 16.76 20.98
C GLN A 56 2.70 15.93 19.95
N GLN A 57 3.75 15.21 20.37
CA GLN A 57 4.49 14.29 19.50
C GLN A 57 3.59 13.17 18.97
N LEU A 58 2.77 12.57 19.84
CA LEU A 58 1.84 11.51 19.45
C LEU A 58 0.79 12.02 18.45
N GLN A 59 0.29 13.25 18.61
CA GLN A 59 -0.61 13.88 17.66
C GLN A 59 0.05 14.10 16.28
N ARG A 60 1.33 14.50 16.24
CA ARG A 60 2.08 14.63 14.99
C ARG A 60 2.24 13.28 14.29
N LEU A 61 2.68 12.26 15.03
CA LEU A 61 2.82 10.89 14.52
C LEU A 61 1.49 10.33 14.00
N LYS A 62 0.36 10.63 14.67
CA LYS A 62 -0.96 10.22 14.20
C LYS A 62 -1.30 10.82 12.83
N LYS A 63 -1.02 12.11 12.63
CA LYS A 63 -1.24 12.79 11.34
C LYS A 63 -0.33 12.23 10.24
N GLU A 64 0.94 12.02 10.56
CA GLU A 64 1.90 11.41 9.63
C GLU A 64 1.47 10.00 9.22
N ARG A 65 1.04 9.19 10.19
CA ARG A 65 0.51 7.85 9.92
C ARG A 65 -0.73 7.90 9.02
N GLN A 66 -1.65 8.83 9.26
CA GLN A 66 -2.83 8.99 8.40
C GLN A 66 -2.44 9.34 6.97
N GLY A 67 -1.55 10.32 6.78
CA GLY A 67 -1.06 10.68 5.44
C GLY A 67 -0.31 9.53 4.75
N ALA A 68 0.49 8.76 5.49
CA ALA A 68 1.18 7.59 4.95
C ALA A 68 0.21 6.48 4.50
N LEU A 69 -0.89 6.28 5.24
CA LEU A 69 -1.93 5.32 4.87
C LEU A 69 -2.66 5.75 3.59
N GLU A 70 -3.02 7.02 3.46
CA GLU A 70 -3.65 7.56 2.25
C GLU A 70 -2.74 7.38 1.02
N GLN A 71 -1.46 7.71 1.15
CA GLN A 71 -0.47 7.50 0.09
C GLN A 71 -0.32 6.02 -0.29
N TYR A 72 -0.30 5.13 0.71
CA TYR A 72 -0.24 3.69 0.48
C TYR A 72 -1.47 3.19 -0.29
N GLU A 73 -2.67 3.62 0.10
CA GLU A 73 -3.91 3.27 -0.59
C GLU A 73 -3.91 3.76 -2.04
N GLU A 74 -3.45 4.99 -2.30
CA GLU A 74 -3.34 5.51 -3.66
C GLU A 74 -2.39 4.68 -4.53
N VAL A 75 -1.20 4.36 -4.01
CA VAL A 75 -0.19 3.57 -4.71
C VAL A 75 -0.73 2.15 -4.96
N SER A 76 -1.37 1.55 -3.96
CA SER A 76 -2.01 0.24 -4.07
C SER A 76 -3.05 0.23 -5.21
N ARG A 77 -3.94 1.23 -5.27
CA ARG A 77 -4.93 1.37 -6.35
C ARG A 77 -4.28 1.58 -7.72
N LYS A 78 -3.19 2.35 -7.80
CA LYS A 78 -2.44 2.56 -9.06
C LYS A 78 -1.81 1.24 -9.53
N LEU A 79 -1.21 0.47 -8.62
CA LEU A 79 -0.63 -0.84 -8.90
C LEU A 79 -1.69 -1.83 -9.35
N GLU A 80 -2.84 -1.88 -8.69
CA GLU A 80 -3.96 -2.74 -9.07
C GLU A 80 -4.45 -2.43 -10.49
N ARG A 81 -4.62 -1.14 -10.82
CA ARG A 81 -4.99 -0.71 -12.18
C ARG A 81 -3.93 -1.13 -13.21
N ALA A 82 -2.65 -0.97 -12.89
CA ALA A 82 -1.56 -1.38 -13.77
C ALA A 82 -1.56 -2.90 -13.99
N ALA A 83 -1.76 -3.69 -12.94
CA ALA A 83 -1.86 -5.15 -12.99
C ALA A 83 -3.07 -5.61 -13.83
N ASN A 84 -4.21 -4.93 -13.72
CA ASN A 84 -5.39 -5.25 -14.54
C ASN A 84 -5.18 -4.89 -16.01
N LYS A 85 -4.48 -3.78 -16.30
CA LYS A 85 -4.10 -3.41 -17.67
C LYS A 85 -3.14 -4.41 -18.29
N THR A 86 -2.13 -4.89 -17.55
CA THR A 86 -1.19 -5.89 -18.07
C THR A 86 -1.87 -7.24 -18.30
N LYS A 87 -2.78 -7.67 -17.42
CA LYS A 87 -3.61 -8.87 -17.65
C LYS A 87 -4.46 -8.74 -18.92
N THR A 88 -5.22 -7.66 -19.05
CA THR A 88 -6.08 -7.45 -20.24
C THR A 88 -5.28 -7.31 -21.53
N TRP A 89 -4.11 -6.67 -21.50
CA TRP A 89 -3.21 -6.61 -22.65
C TRP A 89 -2.66 -7.99 -23.00
N LYS A 90 -2.20 -8.76 -22.01
CA LYS A 90 -1.75 -10.15 -22.19
C LYS A 90 -2.83 -11.02 -22.82
N ASP A 91 -4.07 -10.90 -22.37
CA ASP A 91 -5.21 -11.66 -22.93
C ASP A 91 -5.51 -11.26 -24.39
N LYS A 92 -5.42 -9.97 -24.72
CA LYS A 92 -5.58 -9.49 -26.10
C LYS A 92 -4.44 -9.99 -26.99
N VAL A 93 -3.20 -9.90 -26.51
CA VAL A 93 -2.03 -10.39 -27.22
C VAL A 93 -2.15 -11.89 -27.49
N ALA A 94 -2.50 -12.71 -26.49
CA ALA A 94 -2.70 -14.15 -26.66
C ALA A 94 -3.77 -14.49 -27.73
N LYS A 95 -4.87 -13.71 -27.81
CA LYS A 95 -5.88 -13.87 -28.86
C LYS A 95 -5.34 -13.55 -30.25
N HIS A 96 -4.49 -12.53 -30.37
CA HIS A 96 -3.95 -12.07 -31.64
C HIS A 96 -2.69 -12.83 -32.07
N GLU A 97 -1.86 -13.35 -31.18
CA GLU A 97 -0.69 -14.17 -31.52
C GLU A 97 -1.09 -15.45 -32.28
N GLY A 98 -2.26 -16.02 -31.98
CA GLY A 98 -2.83 -17.11 -32.79
C GLY A 98 -3.20 -16.69 -34.22
N LEU A 99 -3.53 -15.40 -34.43
CA LEU A 99 -3.85 -14.80 -35.73
C LEU A 99 -2.61 -14.29 -36.48
N VAL A 100 -1.54 -13.95 -35.76
CA VAL A 100 -0.23 -13.51 -36.29
C VAL A 100 0.69 -14.70 -36.58
N ARG A 101 0.16 -15.92 -36.65
CA ARG A 101 0.88 -16.99 -37.37
C ARG A 101 1.18 -16.45 -38.76
N LEU A 102 2.45 -16.49 -39.18
CA LEU A 102 2.80 -16.27 -40.58
C LEU A 102 1.78 -17.06 -41.39
N ILE A 103 1.06 -16.39 -42.29
CA ILE A 103 0.20 -17.06 -43.25
C ILE A 103 1.15 -17.97 -44.02
N GLN A 104 1.28 -19.22 -43.56
CA GLN A 104 1.87 -20.23 -44.39
C GLN A 104 0.99 -20.26 -45.62
N PRO A 105 1.56 -20.21 -46.84
CA PRO A 105 0.78 -20.45 -48.03
C PRO A 105 -0.03 -21.71 -47.72
N GLY A 106 -1.37 -21.58 -47.60
CA GLY A 106 -2.23 -22.74 -47.43
C GLY A 106 -1.98 -23.69 -48.60
N HIS A 107 -2.58 -24.89 -48.60
CA HIS A 107 -2.49 -25.85 -49.73
C HIS A 107 -3.05 -25.28 -51.04
N LYS A 108 -2.48 -24.20 -51.56
CA LYS A 108 -2.61 -23.71 -52.91
C LYS A 108 -1.67 -24.61 -53.68
N GLU A 109 -2.25 -25.47 -54.51
CA GLU A 109 -1.47 -26.18 -55.51
C GLU A 109 -0.59 -25.18 -56.26
N PRO A 110 0.65 -25.53 -56.61
CA PRO A 110 1.54 -24.63 -57.33
C PRO A 110 0.87 -24.19 -58.63
N GLN A 111 0.26 -23.00 -58.63
CA GLN A 111 -0.26 -22.38 -59.83
C GLN A 111 0.95 -22.07 -60.72
N ARG A 112 1.05 -22.76 -61.86
CA ARG A 112 2.05 -22.44 -62.89
C ARG A 112 1.64 -21.10 -63.50
N ILE A 113 2.15 -20.01 -62.93
CA ILE A 113 1.97 -18.66 -63.45
C ILE A 113 2.84 -18.57 -64.70
N THR A 114 2.22 -18.70 -65.87
CA THR A 114 2.82 -18.33 -67.15
C THR A 114 2.64 -16.83 -67.37
N ASN A 115 3.50 -16.24 -68.22
CA ASN A 115 3.52 -14.81 -68.54
C ASN A 115 2.24 -14.30 -69.25
N TRP A 116 1.30 -15.22 -69.54
CA TRP A 116 0.09 -15.00 -70.33
C TRP A 116 -1.19 -15.01 -69.48
N GLY A 117 -1.04 -15.11 -68.16
CA GLY A 117 -2.14 -15.08 -67.21
C GLY A 117 -2.74 -16.46 -66.90
N PRO A 118 -3.59 -16.54 -65.85
CA PRO A 118 -4.05 -17.81 -65.28
C PRO A 118 -4.98 -18.64 -66.18
N ALA A 119 -5.49 -18.05 -67.27
CA ALA A 119 -6.35 -18.74 -68.24
C ALA A 119 -5.60 -19.15 -69.52
N SER A 120 -4.27 -18.94 -69.58
CA SER A 120 -3.49 -19.34 -70.76
C SER A 120 -3.30 -20.85 -70.79
N PHE A 121 -3.64 -21.47 -71.91
CA PHE A 121 -3.34 -22.88 -72.16
C PHE A 121 -1.92 -23.01 -72.70
N THR A 122 -1.22 -24.04 -72.27
CA THR A 122 0.06 -24.41 -72.89
C THR A 122 -0.17 -25.01 -74.28
N ASP A 123 0.84 -24.97 -75.16
CA ASP A 123 0.72 -25.52 -76.52
C ASP A 123 0.33 -27.01 -76.49
N THR A 124 0.78 -27.76 -75.48
CA THR A 124 0.41 -29.16 -75.27
C THR A 124 -1.07 -29.33 -74.91
N GLU A 125 -1.63 -28.46 -74.06
CA GLU A 125 -3.07 -28.46 -73.74
C GLU A 125 -3.92 -28.04 -74.94
N LEU A 126 -3.44 -27.10 -75.75
CA LEU A 126 -4.09 -26.70 -76.99
C LEU A 126 -4.15 -27.87 -77.99
N GLU A 127 -3.05 -28.61 -78.16
CA GLU A 127 -3.02 -29.80 -79.02
C GLU A 127 -3.98 -30.89 -78.53
N MET A 128 -4.03 -31.15 -77.22
CA MET A 128 -4.98 -32.12 -76.66
C MET A 128 -6.43 -31.69 -76.91
N ARG A 129 -6.74 -30.40 -76.78
CA ARG A 129 -8.07 -29.86 -77.11
C ARG A 129 -8.39 -29.93 -78.61
N LYS A 130 -7.41 -29.69 -79.48
CA LYS A 130 -7.58 -29.84 -80.93
C LYS A 130 -7.87 -31.29 -81.31
N LYS A 131 -7.14 -32.25 -80.73
CA LYS A 131 -7.37 -33.70 -80.95
C LYS A 131 -8.76 -34.12 -80.50
N SER A 132 -9.15 -33.76 -79.28
CA SER A 132 -10.48 -34.08 -78.74
C SER A 132 -11.62 -33.39 -79.50
N TRP A 133 -11.41 -32.19 -80.04
CA TRP A 133 -12.36 -31.54 -80.94
C TRP A 133 -12.47 -32.27 -82.29
N GLN A 134 -11.34 -32.67 -82.89
CA GLN A 134 -11.33 -33.45 -84.13
C GLN A 134 -12.03 -34.79 -83.97
N GLU A 135 -11.80 -35.51 -82.86
CA GLU A 135 -12.49 -36.76 -82.54
C GLU A 135 -14.01 -36.58 -82.47
N ARG A 136 -14.50 -35.55 -81.77
CA ARG A 136 -15.94 -35.24 -81.70
C ARG A 136 -16.53 -34.87 -83.06
N LYS A 137 -15.78 -34.11 -83.86
CA LYS A 137 -16.20 -33.75 -85.21
C LYS A 137 -16.32 -34.98 -86.11
N ASN A 138 -15.37 -35.91 -86.02
CA ASN A 138 -15.37 -37.15 -86.81
C ASN A 138 -16.47 -38.12 -86.35
N GLN A 139 -16.77 -38.19 -85.05
CA GLN A 139 -17.92 -38.95 -84.53
C GLN A 139 -19.26 -38.40 -85.04
N GLY A 140 -19.41 -37.07 -85.17
CA GLY A 140 -20.59 -36.46 -85.77
C GLY A 140 -20.76 -36.75 -87.26
N ALA A 141 -19.66 -37.00 -87.98
CA ALA A 141 -19.69 -37.36 -89.41
C ALA A 141 -19.99 -38.85 -89.66
N GLN A 142 -19.82 -39.73 -88.67
CA GLN A 142 -20.17 -41.15 -88.75
C GLN A 142 -21.62 -41.46 -88.34
N ALA A 143 -22.36 -40.46 -87.85
CA ALA A 143 -23.74 -40.59 -87.38
C ALA A 143 -24.80 -40.12 -88.42
N GLN A 144 -24.45 -40.07 -89.71
CA GLN A 144 -25.36 -39.75 -90.82
C GLN A 144 -25.47 -40.92 -91.79
#